data_AF-A0A089LPM2-F1
#
_entry.id   AF-A0A089LPM2-F1
#
_cell.length_a   1.000
_cell.length_b   1.000
_cell.length_c   1.000
_cell.angle_alpha   90.00
_cell.angle_beta   90.00
_cell.angle_gamma   90.00
#
_symmetry.space_group_name_H-M   'P 1'
#
loop_
_entity.id
_entity.type
_entity.pdbx_description
1 polymer ?
#
loop_
_entity_poly.entity_id
_entity_poly.type
_entity_poly.pdbx_seq_one_letter_code
_entity_poly.pdbx_strand_id
1 'polypeptide(L)'
;MKIKFFKKRLVLLLGIALLAGESLSSAAASAEGSASAARDVMRFDLIGHEMKISLSDGSASLDGQPFKMSAPVRRAGSLYVPLKALSGSGAASSVLWDSSKRQARVVTRWGEFRFRAGSTLIYDAEDKALPAETYTIPAPLLIKGALYIPVRALPLLGVSTGMSNGRLVWGWSDKKVEVLQTFWETGEKQAVFTVLYDKRLYAPSALSALGAGSWNGEVRSQIVGKDIALNGSLYNRIRMSVKLEPGINPLEISSSGMAAAGIRVRYNPVDPALIPVSLTEAGAKALTLTSPSGGYLELKAGQSVTVAGRVAEVPEHPVQQLKLVIQRYKPDGGDVMQDFKTVAAQDCPVKDGAFSGTVTLKDPGSYRIYINAPTFSVLPSEGEAAENWGAITAEVSE
;
A
#
# COMPACT_ATOMS: atom_id res chain seq x y z
N MET A 1 -59.92 -32.13 -8.89
CA MET A 1 -60.97 -31.11 -8.78
C MET A 1 -60.44 -29.82 -9.40
N LYS A 2 -60.92 -29.49 -10.61
CA LYS A 2 -60.57 -28.30 -11.39
C LYS A 2 -61.57 -27.20 -11.04
N ILE A 3 -61.13 -25.98 -10.73
CA ILE A 3 -61.90 -24.76 -11.05
C ILE A 3 -60.91 -23.68 -11.51
N LYS A 4 -61.08 -23.27 -12.78
CA LYS A 4 -60.58 -22.04 -13.40
C LYS A 4 -61.64 -20.94 -13.24
N PHE A 5 -61.26 -19.70 -13.59
CA PHE A 5 -62.03 -18.49 -13.98
C PHE A 5 -61.63 -17.26 -13.10
N PHE A 6 -61.43 -16.02 -13.55
CA PHE A 6 -61.46 -15.38 -14.88
C PHE A 6 -60.82 -13.96 -14.80
N LYS A 7 -60.10 -13.57 -15.86
CA LYS A 7 -60.07 -12.29 -16.61
C LYS A 7 -60.21 -10.89 -15.93
N LYS A 8 -59.26 -10.03 -16.38
CA LYS A 8 -59.37 -8.71 -17.06
C LYS A 8 -59.23 -7.39 -16.26
N ARG A 9 -58.11 -6.71 -16.60
CA ARG A 9 -57.87 -5.29 -17.00
C ARG A 9 -58.65 -4.16 -16.30
N LEU A 10 -57.89 -3.18 -15.79
CA LEU A 10 -58.19 -1.76 -16.01
C LEU A 10 -56.90 -0.92 -16.04
N VAL A 11 -56.85 -0.03 -17.02
CA VAL A 11 -55.86 1.02 -17.29
C VAL A 11 -56.25 2.26 -16.50
N LEU A 12 -55.30 3.01 -15.94
CA LEU A 12 -55.50 4.45 -15.73
C LEU A 12 -54.18 5.21 -15.95
N LEU A 13 -54.11 5.89 -17.09
CA LEU A 13 -53.28 7.07 -17.32
C LEU A 13 -53.82 8.21 -16.45
N LEU A 14 -52.94 8.94 -15.76
CA LEU A 14 -53.20 10.35 -15.46
C LEU A 14 -51.86 11.10 -15.47
N GLY A 15 -51.71 11.96 -16.48
CA GLY A 15 -50.71 13.02 -16.51
C GLY A 15 -51.38 14.35 -16.17
N ILE A 16 -50.71 15.17 -15.38
CA ILE A 16 -50.95 16.60 -15.12
C ILE A 16 -49.54 17.18 -14.88
N ALA A 17 -48.91 17.83 -15.86
CA ALA A 17 -48.99 19.25 -16.24
C ALA A 17 -48.21 20.21 -15.32
N LEU A 18 -47.39 21.02 -15.99
CA LEU A 18 -46.51 22.10 -15.57
C LEU A 18 -47.00 22.96 -14.40
N LEU A 19 -46.07 23.31 -13.51
CA LEU A 19 -45.97 24.67 -12.97
C LEU A 19 -44.49 25.11 -13.03
N ALA A 20 -44.25 26.09 -13.90
CA ALA A 20 -43.06 26.93 -13.86
C ALA A 20 -43.13 27.81 -12.61
N GLY A 21 -42.07 27.78 -11.82
CA GLY A 21 -41.85 28.67 -10.69
C GLY A 21 -40.42 29.16 -10.74
N GLU A 22 -40.24 30.32 -11.34
CA GLU A 22 -38.98 31.07 -11.34
C GLU A 22 -38.67 31.53 -9.92
N SER A 23 -37.70 30.90 -9.28
CA SER A 23 -37.01 31.48 -8.12
C SER A 23 -35.63 31.95 -8.57
N LEU A 24 -35.54 33.25 -8.84
CA LEU A 24 -34.30 34.01 -8.88
C LEU A 24 -33.56 33.80 -7.56
N SER A 25 -32.54 32.95 -7.57
CA SER A 25 -31.53 32.95 -6.51
C SER A 25 -30.27 33.58 -7.08
N SER A 26 -29.97 34.75 -6.54
CA SER A 26 -28.80 35.58 -6.76
C SER A 26 -27.52 34.75 -6.81
N ALA A 27 -26.89 34.72 -7.99
CA ALA A 27 -25.49 34.36 -8.14
C ALA A 27 -24.63 35.41 -7.45
N ALA A 28 -24.32 35.19 -6.17
CA ALA A 28 -23.18 35.81 -5.53
C ALA A 28 -21.93 35.07 -6.01
N ALA A 29 -21.21 35.72 -6.92
CA ALA A 29 -19.87 35.32 -7.34
C ALA A 29 -18.92 35.45 -6.15
N SER A 30 -18.74 34.37 -5.39
CA SER A 30 -17.53 34.18 -4.60
C SER A 30 -16.46 33.63 -5.53
N ALA A 31 -15.66 34.56 -6.05
CA ALA A 31 -14.33 34.27 -6.56
C ALA A 31 -13.44 33.88 -5.37
N GLU A 32 -13.52 32.62 -4.94
CA GLU A 32 -12.42 31.96 -4.25
C GLU A 32 -11.75 31.03 -5.26
N GLY A 33 -10.45 31.27 -5.46
CA GLY A 33 -9.64 30.64 -6.50
C GLY A 33 -9.83 29.13 -6.51
N SER A 34 -10.28 28.64 -7.67
CA SER A 34 -10.27 27.22 -8.00
C SER A 34 -8.84 26.72 -7.97
N ALA A 35 -8.39 26.28 -6.79
CA ALA A 35 -7.36 25.26 -6.72
C ALA A 35 -7.94 24.08 -7.50
N SER A 36 -7.47 23.88 -8.74
CA SER A 36 -7.74 22.70 -9.56
C SER A 36 -8.01 21.51 -8.65
N ALA A 37 -9.27 21.07 -8.58
CA ALA A 37 -9.72 20.12 -7.57
C ALA A 37 -8.88 18.85 -7.71
N ALA A 38 -7.87 18.70 -6.85
CA ALA A 38 -7.01 17.54 -6.84
C ALA A 38 -7.92 16.31 -6.73
N ARG A 39 -7.77 15.39 -7.68
CA ARG A 39 -8.60 14.19 -7.74
C ARG A 39 -8.16 13.24 -6.64
N ASP A 40 -9.13 12.62 -5.97
CA ASP A 40 -8.86 11.56 -5.02
C ASP A 40 -8.39 10.32 -5.81
N VAL A 41 -7.12 9.95 -5.67
CA VAL A 41 -6.53 8.79 -6.40
C VAL A 41 -6.71 7.48 -5.64
N MET A 42 -6.98 7.56 -4.35
CA MET A 42 -7.08 6.42 -3.47
C MET A 42 -7.98 6.71 -2.26
N ARG A 43 -8.65 5.67 -1.77
CA ARG A 43 -9.39 5.67 -0.51
C ARG A 43 -8.92 4.55 0.41
N PHE A 44 -8.66 4.89 1.67
CA PHE A 44 -8.36 3.94 2.74
C PHE A 44 -9.57 3.82 3.67
N ASP A 45 -10.15 2.63 3.73
CA ASP A 45 -11.35 2.33 4.52
C ASP A 45 -11.00 1.49 5.77
N LEU A 46 -11.65 1.80 6.89
CA LEU A 46 -11.63 1.00 8.11
C LEU A 46 -13.03 0.43 8.38
N ILE A 47 -13.23 -0.83 8.03
CA ILE A 47 -14.51 -1.52 8.22
C ILE A 47 -14.51 -2.11 9.63
N GLY A 48 -15.28 -1.51 10.53
CA GLY A 48 -15.41 -2.01 11.90
C GLY A 48 -16.42 -3.14 11.96
N HIS A 49 -16.08 -4.21 12.67
CA HIS A 49 -16.94 -5.36 12.91
C HIS A 49 -17.20 -5.52 14.40
N GLU A 50 -18.42 -5.90 14.74
CA GLU A 50 -18.87 -6.12 16.11
C GLU A 50 -19.65 -7.43 16.23
N MET A 51 -19.19 -8.31 17.12
CA MET A 51 -19.98 -9.46 17.55
C MET A 51 -20.48 -9.26 18.97
N LYS A 52 -21.79 -9.40 19.18
CA LYS A 52 -22.41 -9.39 20.51
C LYS A 52 -22.87 -10.80 20.85
N ILE A 53 -22.46 -11.30 22.00
CA ILE A 53 -22.72 -12.66 22.46
C ILE A 53 -23.43 -12.60 23.81
N SER A 54 -24.61 -13.18 23.88
CA SER A 54 -25.37 -13.33 25.11
C SER A 54 -24.82 -14.50 25.93
N LEU A 55 -24.54 -14.23 27.21
CA LEU A 55 -24.00 -15.24 28.12
C LEU A 55 -25.08 -16.14 28.71
N SER A 56 -26.36 -15.74 28.67
CA SER A 56 -27.48 -16.47 29.27
C SER A 56 -28.00 -17.59 28.37
N ASP A 57 -28.15 -17.31 27.08
CA ASP A 57 -28.75 -18.23 26.10
C ASP A 57 -27.77 -18.62 24.97
N GLY A 58 -26.57 -18.05 24.95
CA GLY A 58 -25.56 -18.32 23.92
C GLY A 58 -25.90 -17.75 22.55
N SER A 59 -26.95 -16.92 22.43
CA SER A 59 -27.27 -16.23 21.18
C SER A 59 -26.18 -15.23 20.81
N ALA A 60 -25.92 -15.08 19.52
CA ALA A 60 -24.93 -14.12 19.04
C ALA A 60 -25.44 -13.36 17.81
N SER A 61 -24.94 -12.14 17.64
CA SER A 61 -25.14 -11.34 16.43
C SER A 61 -23.81 -10.77 15.95
N LEU A 62 -23.57 -10.78 14.65
CA LEU A 62 -22.44 -10.17 13.97
C LEU A 62 -22.96 -9.01 13.12
N ASP A 63 -22.48 -7.79 13.38
CA ASP A 63 -22.88 -6.58 12.65
C ASP A 63 -24.42 -6.40 12.59
N GLY A 64 -25.08 -6.76 13.70
CA GLY A 64 -26.53 -6.73 13.85
C GLY A 64 -27.29 -7.93 13.27
N GLN A 65 -26.62 -8.81 12.52
CA GLN A 65 -27.23 -10.00 11.93
C GLN A 65 -27.08 -11.23 12.84
N PRO A 66 -28.06 -12.15 12.91
CA PRO A 66 -27.95 -13.38 13.70
C PRO A 66 -26.71 -14.20 13.31
N PHE A 67 -25.96 -14.64 14.32
CA PHE A 67 -24.74 -15.43 14.14
C PHE A 67 -24.83 -16.74 14.94
N LYS A 68 -24.54 -17.87 14.27
CA LYS A 68 -24.62 -19.18 14.90
C LYS A 68 -23.26 -19.58 15.48
N MET A 69 -23.20 -19.75 16.80
CA MET A 69 -22.03 -20.29 17.49
C MET A 69 -22.45 -21.14 18.70
N SER A 70 -21.53 -21.93 19.23
CA SER A 70 -21.73 -22.61 20.51
C SER A 70 -21.73 -21.60 21.66
N ALA A 71 -22.51 -21.86 22.70
CA ALA A 71 -22.56 -20.99 23.87
C ALA A 71 -21.18 -20.86 24.55
N PRO A 72 -20.79 -19.66 25.00
CA PRO A 72 -19.65 -19.46 25.89
C PRO A 72 -19.78 -20.29 27.17
N VAL A 73 -18.66 -20.63 27.80
CA VAL A 73 -18.63 -21.44 29.02
C VAL A 73 -17.80 -20.74 30.08
N ARG A 74 -18.29 -20.74 31.33
CA ARG A 74 -17.52 -20.26 32.48
C ARG A 74 -16.90 -21.45 33.22
N ARG A 75 -15.58 -21.41 33.46
CA ARG A 75 -14.86 -22.45 34.21
C ARG A 75 -13.76 -21.82 35.07
N ALA A 76 -13.75 -22.15 36.36
CA ALA A 76 -12.78 -21.63 37.32
C ALA A 76 -12.63 -20.09 37.24
N GLY A 77 -13.77 -19.38 37.24
CA GLY A 77 -13.81 -17.91 37.16
C GLY A 77 -13.51 -17.30 35.78
N SER A 78 -12.94 -18.07 34.84
CA SER A 78 -12.62 -17.60 33.49
C SER A 78 -13.77 -17.86 32.51
N LEU A 79 -13.99 -16.91 31.60
CA LEU A 79 -14.93 -17.04 30.48
C LEU A 79 -14.19 -17.59 29.26
N TYR A 80 -14.78 -18.61 28.63
CA TYR A 80 -14.25 -19.26 27.45
C TYR A 80 -15.25 -19.21 26.30
N VAL A 81 -14.73 -19.12 25.09
CA VAL A 81 -15.50 -18.96 23.86
C VAL A 81 -15.05 -19.99 22.82
N PRO A 82 -15.95 -20.48 21.96
CA PRO A 82 -15.58 -21.48 20.97
C PRO A 82 -14.65 -20.86 19.92
N LEU A 83 -13.46 -21.44 19.76
CA LEU A 83 -12.42 -20.86 18.91
C LEU A 83 -12.84 -20.76 17.44
N LYS A 84 -13.65 -21.72 16.97
CA LYS A 84 -14.19 -21.75 15.59
C LYS A 84 -15.07 -20.55 15.24
N ALA A 85 -15.60 -19.83 16.24
CA ALA A 85 -16.36 -18.61 16.01
C ALA A 85 -15.51 -17.53 15.34
N LEU A 86 -14.19 -17.51 15.56
CA LEU A 86 -13.28 -16.54 14.91
C LEU A 86 -13.24 -16.70 13.39
N SER A 87 -13.10 -17.92 12.90
CA SER A 87 -13.16 -18.17 11.46
C SER A 87 -14.57 -17.97 10.89
N GLY A 88 -15.61 -18.29 11.66
CA GLY A 88 -16.99 -18.10 11.21
C GLY A 88 -17.37 -16.62 11.10
N SER A 89 -16.80 -15.77 11.96
CA SER A 89 -17.06 -14.33 11.98
C SER A 89 -16.19 -13.52 11.03
N GLY A 90 -15.12 -14.11 10.49
CA GLY A 90 -14.09 -13.40 9.73
C GLY A 90 -13.01 -12.73 10.59
N ALA A 91 -13.07 -12.85 11.92
CA ALA A 91 -12.04 -12.30 12.81
C ALA A 91 -10.69 -13.05 12.68
N ALA A 92 -10.71 -14.28 12.17
CA ALA A 92 -9.53 -15.03 11.77
C ALA A 92 -9.74 -15.59 10.36
N SER A 93 -8.69 -15.60 9.54
CA SER A 93 -8.72 -16.16 8.19
C SER A 93 -8.97 -17.67 8.20
N SER A 94 -8.45 -18.38 9.21
CA SER A 94 -8.75 -19.81 9.40
C SER A 94 -8.54 -20.29 10.83
N VAL A 95 -9.26 -21.36 11.20
CA VAL A 95 -9.08 -22.13 12.42
C VAL A 95 -9.08 -23.61 12.06
N LEU A 96 -7.93 -24.29 12.19
CA LEU A 96 -7.73 -25.68 11.81
C LEU A 96 -7.32 -26.52 13.01
N TRP A 97 -7.93 -27.69 13.18
CA TRP A 97 -7.64 -28.60 14.28
C TRP A 97 -6.65 -29.69 13.85
N ASP A 98 -5.60 -29.87 14.64
CA ASP A 98 -4.68 -30.99 14.59
C ASP A 98 -5.00 -31.93 15.77
N SER A 99 -5.58 -33.08 15.46
CA SER A 99 -5.93 -34.09 16.46
C SER A 99 -4.73 -34.78 17.06
N SER A 100 -3.62 -34.92 16.31
CA SER A 100 -2.41 -35.61 16.77
C SER A 100 -1.71 -34.81 17.88
N LYS A 101 -1.69 -33.48 17.74
CA LYS A 101 -1.13 -32.55 18.73
C LYS A 101 -2.16 -31.98 19.72
N ARG A 102 -3.45 -32.34 19.56
CA ARG A 102 -4.59 -31.75 20.29
C ARG A 102 -4.54 -30.23 20.29
N GLN A 103 -4.34 -29.65 19.11
CA GLN A 103 -4.02 -28.25 18.92
C GLN A 103 -4.90 -27.61 17.85
N ALA A 104 -5.25 -26.34 18.03
CA ALA A 104 -5.81 -25.53 16.96
C ALA A 104 -4.77 -24.54 16.43
N ARG A 105 -4.59 -24.51 15.11
CA ARG A 105 -3.88 -23.48 14.35
C ARG A 105 -4.87 -22.38 13.99
N VAL A 106 -4.54 -21.13 14.31
CA VAL A 106 -5.34 -19.94 14.05
C VAL A 106 -4.52 -18.98 13.21
N VAL A 107 -5.01 -18.66 12.02
CA VAL A 107 -4.35 -17.70 11.14
C VAL A 107 -5.14 -16.39 11.18
N THR A 108 -4.46 -15.31 11.53
CA THR A 108 -5.01 -13.95 11.61
C THR A 108 -4.21 -13.01 10.71
N ARG A 109 -4.66 -11.77 10.55
CA ARG A 109 -3.86 -10.73 9.88
C ARG A 109 -2.54 -10.38 10.59
N TRP A 110 -2.42 -10.72 11.88
CA TRP A 110 -1.26 -10.42 12.71
C TRP A 110 -0.23 -11.56 12.74
N GLY A 111 -0.59 -12.71 12.18
CA GLY A 111 0.24 -13.90 12.21
C GLY A 111 -0.54 -15.17 12.55
N GLU A 112 0.22 -16.22 12.81
CA GLU A 112 -0.28 -17.56 13.07
C GLU A 112 -0.01 -17.96 14.52
N PHE A 113 -1.05 -18.45 15.19
CA PHE A 113 -0.99 -18.85 16.60
C PHE A 113 -1.55 -20.25 16.77
N ARG A 114 -0.99 -20.97 17.73
CA ARG A 114 -1.34 -22.36 18.05
C ARG A 114 -1.77 -22.47 19.50
N PHE A 115 -2.94 -23.06 19.72
CA PHE A 115 -3.54 -23.27 21.04
C PHE A 115 -3.70 -24.76 21.30
N ARG A 116 -3.00 -25.30 22.30
CA ARG A 116 -3.11 -26.71 22.71
C ARG A 116 -4.13 -26.87 23.83
N ALA A 117 -5.02 -27.85 23.71
CA ALA A 117 -5.97 -28.15 24.77
C ALA A 117 -5.21 -28.54 26.06
N GLY A 118 -5.52 -27.88 27.17
CA GLY A 118 -4.86 -28.13 28.46
C GLY A 118 -3.55 -27.37 28.69
N SER A 119 -2.99 -26.68 27.69
CA SER A 119 -1.74 -25.93 27.84
C SER A 119 -2.01 -24.45 28.16
N THR A 120 -1.25 -23.88 29.08
CA THR A 120 -1.29 -22.43 29.36
C THR A 120 -0.41 -21.61 28.41
N LEU A 121 0.39 -22.30 27.58
CA LEU A 121 1.29 -21.69 26.60
C LEU A 121 0.61 -21.53 25.24
N ILE A 122 1.06 -20.51 24.52
CA ILE A 122 0.70 -20.24 23.12
C ILE A 122 1.95 -20.50 22.27
N TYR A 123 1.76 -21.06 21.07
CA TYR A 123 2.85 -21.36 20.16
C TYR A 123 2.72 -20.53 18.87
N ASP A 124 3.86 -20.21 18.26
CA ASP A 124 3.97 -19.46 17.00
C ASP A 124 3.78 -20.35 15.76
N ALA A 125 4.11 -19.84 14.56
CA ALA A 125 4.02 -20.53 13.28
C ALA A 125 4.89 -21.81 13.23
N GLU A 126 6.02 -21.80 13.94
CA GLU A 126 7.04 -22.85 13.99
C GLU A 126 6.82 -23.85 15.14
N ASP A 127 5.68 -23.76 15.84
CA ASP A 127 5.34 -24.61 16.99
C ASP A 127 6.24 -24.38 18.22
N LYS A 128 6.91 -23.22 18.28
CA LYS A 128 7.72 -22.78 19.42
C LYS A 128 6.85 -21.98 20.38
N ALA A 129 7.02 -22.22 21.67
CA ALA A 129 6.26 -21.51 22.70
C ALA A 129 6.67 -20.03 22.75
N LEU A 130 5.69 -19.14 22.77
CA LEU A 130 5.89 -17.72 23.03
C LEU A 130 6.38 -17.50 24.48
N PRO A 131 7.11 -16.40 24.76
CA PRO A 131 7.62 -16.10 26.09
C PRO A 131 6.52 -16.12 27.16
N ALA A 132 6.66 -17.00 28.15
CA ALA A 132 5.61 -17.27 29.13
C ALA A 132 5.33 -16.08 30.06
N GLU A 133 6.32 -15.20 30.26
CA GLU A 133 6.17 -14.00 31.09
C GLU A 133 5.15 -13.02 30.48
N THR A 134 4.98 -13.07 29.16
CA THR A 134 4.10 -12.16 28.41
C THR A 134 2.82 -12.85 27.92
N TYR A 135 2.90 -14.14 27.54
CA TYR A 135 1.85 -14.81 26.76
C TYR A 135 1.17 -16.01 27.45
N THR A 136 1.02 -15.96 28.78
CA THR A 136 0.35 -17.04 29.52
C THR A 136 -1.19 -16.87 29.57
N ILE A 137 -1.92 -17.92 29.21
CA ILE A 137 -3.40 -17.96 29.23
C ILE A 137 -3.93 -19.10 30.12
N PRO A 138 -5.19 -19.07 30.62
CA PRO A 138 -5.78 -20.25 31.22
C PRO A 138 -5.91 -21.32 30.13
N ALA A 139 -5.72 -22.57 30.52
CA ALA A 139 -5.68 -23.67 29.58
C ALA A 139 -6.94 -23.74 28.70
N PRO A 140 -6.82 -23.73 27.36
CA PRO A 140 -7.94 -23.99 26.47
C PRO A 140 -8.62 -25.33 26.78
N LEU A 141 -9.94 -25.36 26.63
CA LEU A 141 -10.78 -26.49 27.02
C LEU A 141 -11.30 -27.22 25.77
N LEU A 142 -11.29 -28.55 25.79
CA LEU A 142 -11.98 -29.35 24.79
C LEU A 142 -13.33 -29.80 25.36
N ILE A 143 -14.43 -29.29 24.80
CA ILE A 143 -15.80 -29.58 25.27
C ILE A 143 -16.60 -30.09 24.09
N LYS A 144 -17.09 -31.33 24.15
CA LYS A 144 -17.90 -31.98 23.10
C LYS A 144 -17.26 -31.85 21.70
N GLY A 145 -15.94 -32.02 21.61
CA GLY A 145 -15.18 -31.92 20.36
C GLY A 145 -14.90 -30.50 19.86
N ALA A 146 -15.36 -29.45 20.54
CA ALA A 146 -15.03 -28.06 20.24
C ALA A 146 -13.95 -27.54 21.18
N LEU A 147 -12.94 -26.88 20.62
CA LEU A 147 -11.93 -26.17 21.40
C LEU A 147 -12.46 -24.80 21.81
N TYR A 148 -12.33 -24.50 23.09
CA TYR A 148 -12.71 -23.26 23.72
C TYR A 148 -11.46 -22.56 24.23
N ILE A 149 -11.28 -21.29 23.85
CA ILE A 149 -10.19 -20.47 24.34
C ILE A 149 -10.70 -19.45 25.35
N PRO A 150 -9.87 -19.06 26.33
CA PRO A 150 -10.19 -18.00 27.27
C PRO A 150 -10.36 -16.67 26.54
N VAL A 151 -11.34 -15.85 26.93
CA VAL A 151 -11.59 -14.52 26.33
C VAL A 151 -10.35 -13.64 26.38
N ARG A 152 -9.51 -13.76 27.43
CA ARG A 152 -8.26 -13.00 27.56
C ARG A 152 -7.21 -13.29 26.48
N ALA A 153 -7.36 -14.37 25.71
CA ALA A 153 -6.48 -14.67 24.58
C ALA A 153 -6.89 -13.94 23.29
N LEU A 154 -8.11 -13.42 23.19
CA LEU A 154 -8.63 -12.79 21.97
C LEU A 154 -7.86 -11.53 21.53
N PRO A 155 -7.35 -10.65 22.44
CA PRO A 155 -6.55 -9.51 22.03
C PRO A 155 -5.26 -9.89 21.28
N LEU A 156 -4.67 -11.06 21.58
CA LEU A 156 -3.50 -11.58 20.86
C LEU A 156 -3.82 -11.93 19.40
N LEU A 157 -5.10 -12.18 19.11
CA LEU A 157 -5.63 -12.47 17.79
C LEU A 157 -6.16 -11.20 17.10
N GLY A 158 -5.96 -10.03 17.71
CA GLY A 158 -6.43 -8.76 17.17
C GLY A 158 -7.92 -8.47 17.40
N VAL A 159 -8.54 -9.17 18.33
CA VAL A 159 -9.95 -9.00 18.69
C VAL A 159 -10.04 -8.32 20.05
N SER A 160 -10.59 -7.10 20.08
CA SER A 160 -10.90 -6.42 21.33
C SER A 160 -12.12 -7.06 21.98
N THR A 161 -12.16 -7.06 23.31
CA THR A 161 -13.24 -7.69 24.07
C THR A 161 -13.73 -6.75 25.15
N GLY A 162 -15.04 -6.66 25.32
CA GLY A 162 -15.67 -5.88 26.38
C GLY A 162 -16.95 -6.54 26.87
N MET A 163 -17.52 -6.00 27.95
CA MET A 163 -18.84 -6.39 28.45
C MET A 163 -19.79 -5.20 28.31
N SER A 164 -20.99 -5.43 27.78
CA SER A 164 -22.03 -4.41 27.70
C SER A 164 -23.40 -5.06 27.87
N ASN A 165 -24.20 -4.55 28.82
CA ASN A 165 -25.57 -5.02 29.08
C ASN A 165 -25.68 -6.55 29.21
N GLY A 166 -24.76 -7.18 29.96
CA GLY A 166 -24.72 -8.63 30.15
C GLY A 166 -24.27 -9.45 28.92
N ARG A 167 -23.83 -8.79 27.85
CA ARG A 167 -23.30 -9.41 26.63
C ARG A 167 -21.79 -9.24 26.55
N LEU A 168 -21.11 -10.27 26.09
CA LEU A 168 -19.72 -10.19 25.65
C LEU A 168 -19.71 -9.54 24.27
N VAL A 169 -18.92 -8.49 24.11
CA VAL A 169 -18.75 -7.77 22.85
C VAL A 169 -17.35 -8.02 22.33
N TRP A 170 -17.24 -8.49 21.08
CA TRP A 170 -15.99 -8.56 20.34
C TRP A 170 -15.96 -7.45 19.30
N GLY A 171 -14.82 -6.78 19.18
CA GLY A 171 -14.56 -5.80 18.14
C GLY A 171 -13.31 -6.15 17.36
N TRP A 172 -13.37 -6.03 16.05
CA TRP A 172 -12.19 -6.00 15.19
C TRP A 172 -12.46 -5.08 14.00
N SER A 173 -11.48 -4.93 13.13
CA SER A 173 -11.62 -4.09 11.96
C SER A 173 -10.86 -4.66 10.78
N ASP A 174 -11.45 -4.57 9.60
CA ASP A 174 -10.78 -4.83 8.34
C ASP A 174 -10.30 -3.50 7.75
N LYS A 175 -9.12 -3.56 7.14
CA LYS A 175 -8.49 -2.41 6.50
C LYS A 175 -8.49 -2.68 5.00
N LYS A 176 -9.14 -1.80 4.23
CA LYS A 176 -9.27 -1.94 2.77
C LYS A 176 -8.71 -0.71 2.08
N VAL A 177 -8.04 -0.94 0.96
CA VAL A 177 -7.58 0.12 0.07
C VAL A 177 -8.36 0.01 -1.25
N GLU A 178 -8.86 1.14 -1.72
CA GLU A 178 -9.50 1.27 -3.03
C GLU A 178 -8.71 2.25 -3.88
N VAL A 179 -8.15 1.76 -4.98
CA VAL A 179 -7.42 2.59 -5.94
C VAL A 179 -8.43 3.16 -6.93
N LEU A 180 -8.67 4.47 -6.83
CA LEU A 180 -9.63 5.19 -7.67
C LEU A 180 -9.02 5.61 -9.01
N GLN A 181 -7.71 5.84 -9.02
CA GLN A 181 -6.97 6.20 -10.22
C GLN A 181 -5.60 5.53 -10.22
N THR A 182 -5.40 4.59 -11.15
CA THR A 182 -4.19 3.78 -11.25
C THR A 182 -3.08 4.42 -12.08
N PHE A 183 -3.44 5.28 -13.05
CA PHE A 183 -2.52 5.91 -13.98
C PHE A 183 -3.02 7.28 -14.46
N TRP A 184 -2.09 8.22 -14.69
CA TRP A 184 -2.31 9.41 -15.51
C TRP A 184 -1.01 10.03 -16.01
N GLU A 185 -1.14 10.98 -16.93
CA GLU A 185 -0.03 11.75 -17.49
C GLU A 185 -0.14 13.24 -17.12
N THR A 186 0.99 13.93 -17.05
CA THR A 186 1.06 15.37 -16.78
C THR A 186 2.25 16.01 -17.50
N GLY A 187 2.12 17.28 -17.86
CA GLY A 187 3.23 18.12 -18.34
C GLY A 187 3.98 18.85 -17.22
N GLU A 188 3.57 18.65 -15.97
CA GLU A 188 4.15 19.31 -14.80
C GLU A 188 5.23 18.44 -14.15
N LYS A 189 6.30 19.08 -13.65
CA LYS A 189 7.40 18.41 -12.90
C LYS A 189 6.97 17.88 -11.52
N GLN A 190 5.74 18.16 -11.11
CA GLN A 190 5.17 17.69 -9.85
C GLN A 190 3.77 17.13 -10.07
N ALA A 191 3.49 15.98 -9.46
CA ALA A 191 2.14 15.46 -9.35
C ALA A 191 1.50 15.97 -8.05
N VAL A 192 0.31 16.56 -8.16
CA VAL A 192 -0.52 16.92 -7.01
C VAL A 192 -1.81 16.11 -7.06
N PHE A 193 -2.07 15.34 -6.01
CA PHE A 193 -3.26 14.49 -5.90
C PHE A 193 -3.75 14.44 -4.46
N THR A 194 -4.94 13.89 -4.23
CA THR A 194 -5.48 13.69 -2.89
C THR A 194 -5.76 12.23 -2.60
N VAL A 195 -5.77 11.90 -1.31
CA VAL A 195 -6.12 10.59 -0.78
C VAL A 195 -7.18 10.81 0.30
N LEU A 196 -8.27 10.05 0.22
CA LEU A 196 -9.25 9.95 1.30
C LEU A 196 -8.84 8.83 2.24
N TYR A 197 -8.94 9.05 3.54
CA TYR A 197 -8.71 7.99 4.53
C TYR A 197 -9.70 8.13 5.68
N ASP A 198 -10.21 7.00 6.16
CA ASP A 198 -11.05 6.96 7.35
C ASP A 198 -10.32 7.65 8.50
N LYS A 199 -10.98 8.58 9.19
CA LYS A 199 -10.33 9.44 10.19
C LYS A 199 -9.75 8.68 11.38
N ARG A 200 -10.12 7.41 11.56
CA ARG A 200 -9.59 6.51 12.61
C ARG A 200 -8.25 5.87 12.20
N LEU A 201 -7.84 6.00 10.95
CA LEU A 201 -6.55 5.54 10.44
C LEU A 201 -5.47 6.61 10.62
N TYR A 202 -4.22 6.18 10.62
CA TYR A 202 -3.09 7.09 10.49
C TYR A 202 -3.10 7.74 9.11
N ALA A 203 -2.65 9.00 9.04
CA ALA A 203 -2.51 9.72 7.78
C ALA A 203 -1.63 8.91 6.81
N PRO A 204 -2.11 8.65 5.57
CA PRO A 204 -1.31 7.96 4.58
C PRO A 204 -0.04 8.74 4.20
N SER A 205 0.99 8.00 3.82
CA SER A 205 2.22 8.51 3.21
C SER A 205 2.35 7.98 1.79
N ALA A 206 3.14 8.67 0.96
CA ALA A 206 3.53 8.15 -0.33
C ALA A 206 5.06 8.05 -0.42
N LEU A 207 5.53 7.10 -1.21
CA LEU A 207 6.92 6.88 -1.56
C LEU A 207 7.04 6.89 -3.08
N SER A 208 8.12 7.46 -3.62
CA SER A 208 8.43 7.41 -5.04
C SER A 208 9.63 6.50 -5.31
N ALA A 209 9.58 5.74 -6.41
CA ALA A 209 10.66 4.84 -6.78
C ALA A 209 11.91 5.64 -7.20
N LEU A 210 13.04 5.41 -6.52
CA LEU A 210 14.37 5.89 -6.92
C LEU A 210 15.12 4.91 -7.82
N GLY A 211 14.55 3.74 -8.15
CA GLY A 211 15.15 2.66 -8.95
C GLY A 211 15.49 1.42 -8.11
N ALA A 212 15.65 0.24 -8.72
CA ALA A 212 15.95 -1.08 -8.12
C ALA A 212 15.72 -1.22 -6.59
N GLY A 213 14.47 -1.06 -6.14
CA GLY A 213 14.09 -1.25 -4.74
C GLY A 213 14.41 -0.11 -3.77
N SER A 214 14.97 1.02 -4.24
CA SER A 214 15.18 2.25 -3.46
C SER A 214 13.99 3.21 -3.60
N TRP A 215 13.62 3.87 -2.50
CA TRP A 215 12.42 4.68 -2.37
C TRP A 215 12.69 5.99 -1.66
N ASN A 216 12.10 7.07 -2.18
CA ASN A 216 12.17 8.40 -1.56
C ASN A 216 10.87 8.73 -0.82
N GLY A 217 11.00 9.15 0.44
CA GLY A 217 9.91 9.64 1.26
C GLY A 217 9.68 11.15 1.20
N GLU A 218 10.37 11.89 0.33
CA GLU A 218 10.16 13.34 0.13
C GLU A 218 8.81 13.65 -0.56
N VAL A 219 7.72 13.36 0.13
CA VAL A 219 6.36 13.73 -0.27
C VAL A 219 5.87 14.82 0.66
N ARG A 220 5.57 15.99 0.09
CA ARG A 220 4.90 17.04 0.85
C ARG A 220 3.44 16.65 1.01
N SER A 221 2.96 16.59 2.24
CA SER A 221 1.58 16.23 2.53
C SER A 221 0.91 17.26 3.42
N GLN A 222 -0.38 17.51 3.17
CA GLN A 222 -1.19 18.45 3.93
C GLN A 222 -2.62 17.96 4.02
N ILE A 223 -3.20 17.92 5.22
CA ILE A 223 -4.63 17.65 5.38
C ILE A 223 -5.40 18.86 4.84
N VAL A 224 -6.19 18.65 3.79
CA VAL A 224 -6.98 19.68 3.09
C VAL A 224 -8.49 19.53 3.31
N GLY A 225 -8.92 18.47 4.01
CA GLY A 225 -10.30 18.28 4.42
C GLY A 225 -10.38 17.36 5.63
N LYS A 226 -11.34 17.61 6.53
CA LYS A 226 -11.57 16.82 7.75
C LYS A 226 -13.05 16.49 7.88
N ASP A 227 -13.34 15.40 8.58
CA ASP A 227 -14.70 14.95 8.91
C ASP A 227 -15.67 14.91 7.71
N ILE A 228 -15.16 14.49 6.56
CA ILE A 228 -15.93 14.30 5.32
C ILE A 228 -16.82 13.07 5.51
N ALA A 229 -18.12 13.27 5.58
CA ALA A 229 -19.08 12.17 5.71
C ALA A 229 -19.27 11.44 4.37
N LEU A 230 -19.01 10.13 4.37
CA LEU A 230 -19.21 9.26 3.21
C LEU A 230 -19.62 7.86 3.69
N ASN A 231 -20.76 7.36 3.19
CA ASN A 231 -21.28 6.01 3.49
C ASN A 231 -21.33 5.69 5.00
N GLY A 232 -21.74 6.66 5.83
CA GLY A 232 -21.84 6.49 7.28
C GLY A 232 -20.50 6.51 8.03
N SER A 233 -19.37 6.72 7.35
CA SER A 233 -18.05 6.89 7.93
C SER A 233 -17.54 8.31 7.74
N LEU A 234 -16.55 8.71 8.54
CA LEU A 234 -15.92 10.04 8.47
C LEU A 234 -14.49 9.91 7.96
N TYR A 235 -14.16 10.72 6.97
CA TYR A 235 -12.87 10.70 6.28
C TYR A 235 -12.14 12.02 6.45
N ASN A 236 -10.82 11.95 6.43
CA ASN A 236 -9.97 13.09 6.16
C ASN A 236 -9.45 13.01 4.73
N ARG A 237 -9.19 14.16 4.11
CA ARG A 237 -8.54 14.28 2.80
C ARG A 237 -7.15 14.85 2.99
N ILE A 238 -6.14 14.13 2.52
CA ILE A 238 -4.76 14.59 2.48
C ILE A 238 -4.35 14.88 1.04
N ARG A 239 -3.82 16.07 0.77
CA ARG A 239 -3.17 16.43 -0.49
C ARG A 239 -1.72 16.02 -0.40
N MET A 240 -1.22 15.38 -1.45
CA MET A 240 0.18 14.99 -1.60
C MET A 240 0.76 15.69 -2.84
N SER A 241 2.00 16.16 -2.74
CA SER A 241 2.79 16.66 -3.85
C SER A 241 4.09 15.87 -3.95
N VAL A 242 4.33 15.28 -5.13
CA VAL A 242 5.49 14.43 -5.42
C VAL A 242 6.23 15.00 -6.62
N LYS A 243 7.54 15.18 -6.51
CA LYS A 243 8.41 15.51 -7.65
C LYS A 243 8.46 14.32 -8.62
N LEU A 244 8.34 14.60 -9.90
CA LEU A 244 8.38 13.59 -10.94
C LEU A 244 9.70 13.67 -11.70
N GLU A 245 10.30 12.50 -11.95
CA GLU A 245 11.32 12.35 -12.97
C GLU A 245 10.64 12.33 -14.35
N PRO A 246 11.30 12.77 -15.43
CA PRO A 246 10.80 12.56 -16.78
C PRO A 246 10.43 11.09 -17.02
N GLY A 247 9.36 10.84 -17.78
CA GLY A 247 8.86 9.49 -18.04
C GLY A 247 8.00 8.93 -16.90
N ILE A 248 8.00 7.61 -16.72
CA ILE A 248 7.12 6.91 -15.78
C ILE A 248 7.63 6.98 -14.32
N ASN A 249 6.72 7.34 -13.40
CA ASN A 249 6.95 7.42 -11.97
C ASN A 249 5.95 6.51 -11.23
N PRO A 250 6.36 5.30 -10.83
CA PRO A 250 5.59 4.48 -9.91
C PRO A 250 5.66 5.09 -8.51
N LEU A 251 4.50 5.20 -7.86
CA LEU A 251 4.35 5.69 -6.50
C LEU A 251 3.64 4.61 -5.68
N GLU A 252 4.12 4.40 -4.47
CA GLU A 252 3.42 3.60 -3.48
C GLU A 252 2.76 4.52 -2.46
N ILE A 253 1.49 4.26 -2.14
CA ILE A 253 0.76 4.95 -1.09
C ILE A 253 0.38 3.92 -0.03
N SER A 254 0.69 4.21 1.23
CA SER A 254 0.44 3.31 2.35
C SER A 254 -0.01 4.07 3.59
N SER A 255 -0.61 3.35 4.53
CA SER A 255 -0.94 3.85 5.86
C SER A 255 -0.50 2.79 6.88
N SER A 256 -0.18 3.22 8.11
CA SER A 256 0.36 2.33 9.13
C SER A 256 -0.54 1.11 9.40
N GLY A 257 0.06 -0.07 9.25
CA GLY A 257 -0.60 -1.36 9.37
C GLY A 257 -1.66 -1.64 8.30
N MET A 258 -1.55 -1.03 7.11
CA MET A 258 -2.32 -1.36 5.90
C MET A 258 -1.40 -1.89 4.81
N ALA A 259 -1.93 -2.74 3.94
CA ALA A 259 -1.26 -3.04 2.69
C ALA A 259 -1.07 -1.76 1.88
N ALA A 260 0.07 -1.63 1.23
CA ALA A 260 0.33 -0.53 0.34
C ALA A 260 -0.37 -0.75 -1.01
N ALA A 261 -0.61 0.33 -1.74
CA ALA A 261 -1.14 0.27 -3.09
C ALA A 261 -0.37 1.20 -4.01
N GLY A 262 -0.17 0.73 -5.25
CA GLY A 262 0.60 1.42 -6.26
C GLY A 262 -0.25 2.23 -7.23
N ILE A 263 0.23 3.42 -7.59
CA ILE A 263 -0.27 4.24 -8.70
C ILE A 263 0.89 4.65 -9.59
N ARG A 264 0.60 5.16 -10.79
CA ARG A 264 1.61 5.54 -11.77
C ARG A 264 1.32 6.93 -12.33
N VAL A 265 2.35 7.75 -12.43
CA VAL A 265 2.27 9.07 -13.08
C VAL A 265 3.34 9.16 -14.14
N ARG A 266 2.96 9.49 -15.37
CA ARG A 266 3.94 9.83 -16.41
C ARG A 266 4.10 11.34 -16.50
N TYR A 267 5.33 11.82 -16.35
CA TYR A 267 5.68 13.19 -16.67
C TYR A 267 6.18 13.24 -18.11
N ASN A 268 5.46 13.98 -18.96
CA ASN A 268 5.82 14.25 -20.35
C ASN A 268 6.37 15.70 -20.42
N PRO A 269 7.70 15.91 -20.41
CA PRO A 269 8.27 17.25 -20.50
C PRO A 269 7.79 17.97 -21.76
N VAL A 270 7.39 19.24 -21.61
CA VAL A 270 7.01 20.08 -22.76
C VAL A 270 8.21 20.31 -23.69
N ASP A 271 9.39 20.48 -23.11
CA ASP A 271 10.66 20.60 -23.84
C ASP A 271 11.69 19.59 -23.28
N PRO A 272 11.79 18.40 -23.91
CA PRO A 272 12.79 17.38 -23.58
C PRO A 272 14.23 17.90 -23.49
N ALA A 273 14.62 18.83 -24.36
CA ALA A 273 16.00 19.30 -24.48
C ALA A 273 16.43 20.18 -23.29
N LEU A 274 15.48 20.76 -22.56
CA LEU A 274 15.72 21.60 -21.39
C LEU A 274 15.74 20.83 -20.07
N ILE A 275 15.56 19.52 -20.09
CA ILE A 275 15.63 18.71 -18.89
C ILE A 275 17.10 18.52 -18.49
N PRO A 276 17.55 19.04 -17.33
CA PRO A 276 18.91 18.82 -16.87
C PRO A 276 19.10 17.36 -16.44
N VAL A 277 20.34 16.89 -16.46
CA VAL A 277 20.68 15.60 -15.83
C VAL A 277 20.45 15.71 -14.33
N SER A 278 19.79 14.71 -13.74
CA SER A 278 19.57 14.64 -12.30
C SER A 278 20.86 14.20 -11.63
N LEU A 279 21.47 15.07 -10.81
CA LEU A 279 22.70 14.79 -10.06
C LEU A 279 22.40 14.78 -8.56
N THR A 280 22.98 13.85 -7.83
CA THR A 280 22.98 13.91 -6.36
C THR A 280 23.93 15.00 -5.86
N GLU A 281 23.91 15.34 -4.58
CA GLU A 281 24.84 16.35 -4.04
C GLU A 281 26.31 15.93 -4.24
N ALA A 282 26.63 14.65 -4.02
CA ALA A 282 27.94 14.09 -4.28
C ALA A 282 28.29 14.17 -5.78
N GLY A 283 27.37 13.73 -6.64
CA GLY A 283 27.55 13.81 -8.09
C GLY A 283 27.74 15.24 -8.59
N ALA A 284 26.99 16.23 -8.10
CA ALA A 284 27.13 17.62 -8.52
C ALA A 284 28.50 18.23 -8.18
N LYS A 285 29.18 17.72 -7.15
CA LYS A 285 30.54 18.15 -6.77
C LYS A 285 31.63 17.45 -7.57
N ALA A 286 31.38 16.19 -7.98
CA ALA A 286 32.41 15.32 -8.53
C ALA A 286 32.24 15.01 -10.02
N LEU A 287 31.06 15.21 -10.61
CA LEU A 287 30.72 14.76 -11.96
C LEU A 287 30.30 15.94 -12.84
N THR A 288 30.87 16.03 -14.04
CA THR A 288 30.40 16.93 -15.10
C THR A 288 30.17 16.11 -16.37
N LEU A 289 28.93 16.02 -16.84
CA LEU A 289 28.61 15.31 -18.07
C LEU A 289 28.85 16.18 -19.30
N THR A 290 29.48 15.59 -20.32
CA THR A 290 29.66 16.18 -21.64
C THR A 290 28.71 15.55 -22.67
N SER A 291 28.19 14.35 -22.40
CA SER A 291 27.16 13.70 -23.19
C SER A 291 26.34 12.73 -22.31
N PRO A 292 25.00 12.67 -22.42
CA PRO A 292 24.15 13.57 -23.22
C PRO A 292 24.09 14.99 -22.64
N SER A 293 23.59 15.95 -23.42
CA SER A 293 23.41 17.35 -23.00
C SER A 293 22.21 17.57 -22.06
N GLY A 294 21.32 16.59 -21.95
CA GLY A 294 20.12 16.64 -21.11
C GLY A 294 19.86 15.32 -20.39
N GLY A 295 19.05 15.39 -19.34
CA GLY A 295 18.67 14.27 -18.48
C GLY A 295 17.51 13.42 -18.99
N TYR A 296 16.91 13.79 -20.12
CA TYR A 296 15.82 13.04 -20.74
C TYR A 296 16.12 12.79 -22.21
N LEU A 297 16.00 11.53 -22.63
CA LEU A 297 16.32 11.07 -23.97
C LEU A 297 15.10 10.42 -24.61
N GLU A 298 14.83 10.79 -25.87
CA GLU A 298 13.88 10.09 -26.72
C GLU A 298 14.67 9.32 -27.78
N LEU A 299 14.56 7.99 -27.73
CA LEU A 299 15.37 7.08 -28.53
C LEU A 299 14.48 6.13 -29.31
N LYS A 300 15.02 5.57 -30.40
CA LYS A 300 14.45 4.39 -31.06
C LYS A 300 15.11 3.11 -30.54
N ALA A 301 14.37 2.01 -30.57
CA ALA A 301 14.88 0.70 -30.22
C ALA A 301 16.16 0.38 -31.02
N GLY A 302 17.21 -0.05 -30.31
CA GLY A 302 18.53 -0.32 -30.88
C GLY A 302 19.41 0.90 -31.11
N GLN A 303 18.92 2.13 -30.88
CA GLN A 303 19.75 3.33 -30.90
C GLN A 303 20.71 3.32 -29.71
N SER A 304 21.98 3.67 -29.99
CA SER A 304 23.01 3.83 -28.97
C SER A 304 23.10 5.28 -28.50
N VAL A 305 23.30 5.47 -27.20
CA VAL A 305 23.64 6.77 -26.60
C VAL A 305 24.97 6.67 -25.87
N THR A 306 25.80 7.70 -26.04
CA THR A 306 27.05 7.84 -25.28
C THR A 306 26.77 8.58 -23.99
N VAL A 307 27.22 8.01 -22.87
CA VAL A 307 27.26 8.67 -21.55
C VAL A 307 28.72 8.95 -21.24
N ALA A 308 29.13 10.21 -21.29
CA ALA A 308 30.50 10.63 -21.15
C ALA A 308 30.61 11.92 -20.35
N GLY A 309 31.75 12.10 -19.71
CA GLY A 309 31.98 13.27 -18.87
C GLY A 309 33.36 13.28 -18.24
N ARG A 310 33.50 14.16 -17.26
CA ARG A 310 34.68 14.32 -16.44
C ARG A 310 34.34 14.06 -14.98
N VAL A 311 35.31 13.51 -14.26
CA VAL A 311 35.28 13.33 -12.81
C VAL A 311 36.31 14.28 -12.21
N ALA A 312 35.92 14.99 -11.16
CA ALA A 312 36.83 15.84 -10.39
C ALA A 312 37.89 14.94 -9.74
N GLU A 313 39.14 15.39 -9.78
CA GLU A 313 40.23 14.66 -9.16
C GLU A 313 40.13 14.79 -7.63
N VAL A 314 39.99 13.66 -6.94
CA VAL A 314 40.00 13.58 -5.48
C VAL A 314 41.31 12.88 -5.08
N PRO A 315 42.35 13.61 -4.64
CA PRO A 315 43.70 13.05 -4.46
C PRO A 315 43.76 11.87 -3.48
N GLU A 316 42.93 11.89 -2.45
CA GLU A 316 42.90 10.85 -1.40
C GLU A 316 42.17 9.58 -1.88
N HIS A 317 41.33 9.71 -2.90
CA HIS A 317 40.38 8.69 -3.33
C HIS A 317 40.11 8.80 -4.85
N PRO A 318 41.10 8.51 -5.70
CA PRO A 318 40.95 8.65 -7.15
C PRO A 318 39.89 7.67 -7.65
N VAL A 319 38.86 8.21 -8.31
CA VAL A 319 37.83 7.39 -8.95
C VAL A 319 38.39 6.85 -10.26
N GLN A 320 38.70 5.56 -10.28
CA GLN A 320 39.28 4.88 -11.44
C GLN A 320 38.21 4.30 -12.38
N GLN A 321 36.98 4.17 -11.90
CA GLN A 321 35.91 3.51 -12.62
C GLN A 321 34.56 4.04 -12.14
N LEU A 322 33.66 4.28 -13.09
CA LEU A 322 32.24 4.46 -12.84
C LEU A 322 31.47 3.25 -13.38
N LYS A 323 30.26 3.04 -12.89
CA LYS A 323 29.37 1.99 -13.35
C LYS A 323 28.07 2.59 -13.84
N LEU A 324 27.74 2.36 -15.11
CA LEU A 324 26.42 2.65 -15.64
C LEU A 324 25.49 1.48 -15.29
N VAL A 325 24.37 1.76 -14.62
CA VAL A 325 23.33 0.76 -14.31
C VAL A 325 22.06 1.13 -15.04
N ILE A 326 21.62 0.25 -15.93
CA ILE A 326 20.46 0.48 -16.78
C ILE A 326 19.29 -0.33 -16.22
N GLN A 327 18.21 0.37 -15.90
CA GLN A 327 16.96 -0.21 -15.43
C GLN A 327 15.86 0.05 -16.44
N ARG A 328 14.99 -0.95 -16.65
CA ARG A 328 13.80 -0.84 -17.48
C ARG A 328 12.56 -0.98 -16.62
N TYR A 329 11.58 -0.13 -16.91
CA TYR A 329 10.24 -0.26 -16.35
C TYR A 329 9.54 -1.52 -16.91
N LYS A 330 9.25 -2.48 -16.02
CA LYS A 330 8.53 -3.73 -16.28
C LYS A 330 7.60 -4.02 -15.09
N PRO A 331 6.32 -3.60 -15.15
CA PRO A 331 5.41 -3.82 -14.04
C PRO A 331 5.09 -5.31 -13.85
N ASP A 332 5.17 -5.79 -12.60
CA ASP A 332 5.00 -7.22 -12.26
C ASP A 332 3.68 -7.50 -11.52
N GLY A 333 2.61 -6.81 -11.93
CA GLY A 333 1.23 -7.10 -11.54
C GLY A 333 0.83 -6.87 -10.07
N GLY A 334 1.77 -6.73 -9.13
CA GLY A 334 1.44 -6.62 -7.69
C GLY A 334 2.32 -5.69 -6.88
N ASP A 335 3.63 -5.63 -7.16
CA ASP A 335 4.57 -4.85 -6.36
C ASP A 335 5.20 -3.71 -7.18
N VAL A 336 4.65 -2.50 -7.02
CA VAL A 336 5.23 -1.31 -7.64
C VAL A 336 6.65 -1.03 -7.16
N MET A 337 7.07 -1.63 -6.03
CA MET A 337 8.43 -1.53 -5.52
C MET A 337 9.48 -2.07 -6.50
N GLN A 338 9.07 -3.01 -7.34
CA GLN A 338 9.93 -3.79 -8.24
C GLN A 338 9.69 -3.49 -9.72
N ASP A 339 8.92 -2.43 -10.01
CA ASP A 339 8.55 -2.08 -11.38
C ASP A 339 9.78 -1.67 -12.23
N PHE A 340 10.89 -1.19 -11.63
CA PHE A 340 12.15 -0.96 -12.35
C PHE A 340 13.15 -2.09 -12.09
N LYS A 341 13.49 -2.84 -13.14
CA LYS A 341 14.42 -3.97 -13.07
C LYS A 341 15.72 -3.65 -13.81
N THR A 342 16.86 -3.97 -13.22
CA THR A 342 18.16 -3.87 -13.89
C THR A 342 18.19 -4.81 -15.09
N VAL A 343 18.49 -4.27 -16.27
CA VAL A 343 18.57 -5.00 -17.54
C VAL A 343 19.97 -5.03 -18.13
N ALA A 344 20.84 -4.10 -17.73
CA ALA A 344 22.24 -4.08 -18.10
C ALA A 344 23.06 -3.29 -17.07
N ALA A 345 24.36 -3.56 -17.02
CA ALA A 345 25.33 -2.73 -16.33
C ALA A 345 26.62 -2.69 -17.15
N GLN A 346 27.30 -1.55 -17.14
CA GLN A 346 28.54 -1.33 -17.88
C GLN A 346 29.55 -0.60 -17.02
N ASP A 347 30.75 -1.14 -16.96
CA ASP A 347 31.90 -0.49 -16.35
C ASP A 347 32.51 0.54 -17.31
N CYS A 348 32.76 1.73 -16.79
CA CYS A 348 33.29 2.89 -17.52
C CYS A 348 34.60 3.33 -16.84
N PRO A 349 35.77 2.89 -17.36
CA PRO A 349 37.05 3.32 -16.84
C PRO A 349 37.20 4.85 -16.90
N VAL A 350 37.78 5.40 -15.84
CA VAL A 350 38.16 6.82 -15.77
C VAL A 350 39.65 6.93 -16.11
N LYS A 351 39.99 7.64 -17.17
CA LYS A 351 41.37 7.92 -17.60
C LYS A 351 41.55 9.42 -17.75
N ASP A 352 42.60 9.96 -17.14
CA ASP A 352 42.90 11.41 -17.16
C ASP A 352 41.69 12.27 -16.74
N GLY A 353 40.94 11.77 -15.74
CA GLY A 353 39.72 12.40 -15.22
C GLY A 353 38.53 12.37 -16.17
N ALA A 354 38.55 11.59 -17.25
CA ALA A 354 37.46 11.46 -18.21
C ALA A 354 36.94 10.02 -18.30
N PHE A 355 35.64 9.86 -18.57
CA PHE A 355 35.01 8.56 -18.78
C PHE A 355 34.07 8.62 -19.99
N SER A 356 33.80 7.44 -20.57
CA SER A 356 32.83 7.29 -21.65
C SER A 356 32.30 5.85 -21.66
N GLY A 357 30.98 5.72 -21.74
CA GLY A 357 30.26 4.47 -21.93
C GLY A 357 29.23 4.61 -23.05
N THR A 358 28.85 3.50 -23.66
CA THR A 358 27.85 3.47 -24.75
C THR A 358 26.76 2.51 -24.39
N VAL A 359 25.54 3.03 -24.26
CA VAL A 359 24.35 2.28 -23.87
C VAL A 359 23.48 2.07 -25.11
N THR A 360 23.14 0.82 -25.42
CA THR A 360 22.18 0.48 -26.47
C THR A 360 20.92 -0.10 -25.85
N LEU A 361 19.78 0.58 -26.02
CA LEU A 361 18.50 0.15 -25.48
C LEU A 361 17.69 -0.59 -26.54
N LYS A 362 17.63 -1.92 -26.44
CA LYS A 362 17.08 -2.78 -27.51
C LYS A 362 15.57 -2.87 -27.55
N ASP A 363 14.90 -2.77 -26.40
CA ASP A 363 13.46 -2.96 -26.32
C ASP A 363 12.74 -1.60 -26.13
N PRO A 364 11.52 -1.44 -26.63
CA PRO A 364 10.72 -0.25 -26.32
C PRO A 364 10.35 -0.15 -24.83
N GLY A 365 10.20 1.08 -24.32
CA GLY A 365 9.72 1.37 -22.97
C GLY A 365 10.50 2.45 -22.24
N SER A 366 10.20 2.60 -20.95
CA SER A 366 10.80 3.62 -20.08
C SER A 366 12.03 3.06 -19.35
N TYR A 367 13.12 3.81 -19.35
CA TYR A 367 14.41 3.42 -18.81
C TYR A 367 14.99 4.46 -17.87
N ARG A 368 15.82 4.00 -16.94
CA ARG A 368 16.68 4.84 -16.10
C ARG A 368 18.11 4.36 -16.23
N ILE A 369 19.03 5.28 -16.49
CA ILE A 369 20.47 5.04 -16.62
C ILE A 369 21.13 5.77 -15.46
N TYR A 370 21.58 5.01 -14.46
CA TYR A 370 22.28 5.53 -13.30
C TYR A 370 23.78 5.54 -13.52
N ILE A 371 24.44 6.58 -13.06
CA ILE A 371 25.89 6.74 -13.06
C ILE A 371 26.34 6.57 -11.62
N ASN A 372 26.88 5.39 -11.31
CA ASN A 372 27.29 5.04 -9.96
C ASN A 372 28.80 5.13 -9.81
N ALA A 373 29.26 5.74 -8.72
CA ALA A 373 30.64 5.67 -8.29
C ALA A 373 30.81 4.56 -7.24
N PRO A 374 32.01 3.96 -7.13
CA PRO A 374 32.32 3.08 -6.02
C PRO A 374 32.25 3.86 -4.70
N THR A 375 31.69 3.24 -3.66
CA THR A 375 31.84 3.78 -2.29
C THR A 375 33.12 3.25 -1.68
N PHE A 376 33.74 4.03 -0.80
CA PHE A 376 34.89 3.62 -0.01
C PHE A 376 34.50 2.84 1.26
N SER A 377 33.22 2.49 1.40
CA SER A 377 32.66 1.75 2.53
C SER A 377 32.38 0.31 2.11
N VAL A 378 33.15 -0.64 2.65
CA VAL A 378 32.88 -2.07 2.48
C VAL A 378 31.84 -2.49 3.52
N LEU A 379 30.64 -2.89 3.09
CA LEU A 379 29.69 -3.53 3.99
C LEU A 379 30.13 -4.99 4.19
N PRO A 380 30.25 -5.50 5.45
CA PRO A 380 30.85 -6.81 5.74
C PRO A 380 30.21 -8.03 5.06
N SER A 381 29.03 -7.89 4.45
CA SER A 381 28.27 -8.98 3.84
C SER A 381 27.78 -8.73 2.40
N GLU A 382 27.99 -7.53 1.82
CA GLU A 382 27.37 -7.14 0.54
C GLU A 382 28.36 -6.69 -0.55
N GLY A 383 29.66 -6.66 -0.27
CA GLY A 383 30.68 -6.18 -1.20
C GLY A 383 30.81 -4.65 -1.21
N GLU A 384 31.46 -4.10 -2.24
CA GLU A 384 31.57 -2.66 -2.43
C GLU A 384 30.18 -2.06 -2.68
N ALA A 385 29.72 -1.19 -1.78
CA ALA A 385 28.53 -0.40 -2.06
C ALA A 385 28.84 0.61 -3.18
N ALA A 386 27.84 0.97 -3.98
CA ALA A 386 27.99 1.98 -5.03
C ALA A 386 27.05 3.16 -4.73
N GLU A 387 27.55 4.37 -4.87
CA GLU A 387 26.78 5.60 -4.67
C GLU A 387 26.28 6.10 -6.02
N ASN A 388 24.97 6.38 -6.11
CA ASN A 388 24.42 7.03 -7.29
C ASN A 388 24.88 8.50 -7.34
N TRP A 389 25.57 8.88 -8.40
CA TRP A 389 25.97 10.27 -8.65
C TRP A 389 25.04 10.99 -9.60
N GLY A 390 24.35 10.28 -10.48
CA GLY A 390 23.38 10.90 -11.38
C GLY A 390 22.51 9.91 -12.14
N ALA A 391 21.42 10.41 -12.67
CA ALA A 391 20.46 9.63 -13.44
C ALA A 391 20.03 10.35 -14.71
N ILE A 392 19.92 9.58 -15.79
CA ILE A 392 19.33 9.98 -17.07
C ILE A 392 18.13 9.07 -17.31
N THR A 393 16.99 9.65 -17.72
CA THR A 393 15.81 8.89 -18.14
C THR A 393 15.80 8.78 -19.66
N ALA A 394 15.38 7.63 -20.19
CA ALA A 394 15.14 7.46 -21.61
C ALA A 394 13.77 6.83 -21.88
N GLU A 395 13.05 7.34 -22.87
CA GLU A 395 11.89 6.67 -23.46
C GLU A 395 12.29 6.11 -24.84
N VAL A 396 12.07 4.81 -25.02
CA VAL A 396 12.46 4.07 -26.21
C VAL A 396 11.21 3.70 -26.99
N SER A 397 11.10 4.23 -28.20
CA SER A 397 10.05 3.91 -29.18
C SER A 397 10.46 2.79 -30.13
N GLU A 398 9.52 2.24 -30.89
CA GLU A 398 9.78 1.20 -31.90
C GLU A 398 10.69 1.63 -33.05
#